data_AF-A0A2E3Q311-F1
#
_entry.id   AF-A0A2E3Q311-F1
#
_cell.length_a   1.000
_cell.length_b   1.000
_cell.length_c   1.000
_cell.angle_alpha   90.00
_cell.angle_beta   90.00
_cell.angle_gamma   90.00
#
_symmetry.space_group_name_H-M   'P 1'
#
loop_
_entity.id
_entity.type
_entity.pdbx_description
1 polymer ?
#
loop_
_entity_poly.entity_id
_entity_poly.type
_entity_poly.pdbx_seq_one_letter_code
_entity_poly.pdbx_strand_id
1 'polypeptide(L)'
;MRHGTIRSKRPAVPASVPLLCASLASAQNSIDFQLTDQWTGGYNADILIEVPRGESALNGWELSWLGTPDILHHWNCELSIEGERTVLEHVYYNENIQPGGSARLGFTGVGDWPPSPMDVRINGELVDVTFDGEEADGGGDHGGGDDDHGGGDDDHGDGHGGGHEDMCCFGDMDGDHVVGGADLSYLLTAWGSTDADADMDLSGVVNGGDLALLLTQWGSCMPMGDSPFVDLADWGTYHGSNHNSDDHEMVGGRTRITSEAMVAYNDLRGFLGLPALDFEDVGQWAFDEQLTNNDQAWGTDLLGVGLWYAMQGAKVGWITDEAYDPQILADIQRTARTVCNPIEMEASVMGMVREFGIDGYADHLEDNGMVETFINTLRMEPHYAGWMHGRCHGFLPIEGVAINHDINHLTVLNWAQTLPFHNDPFDWPQWPALDVSDSGVIEYYQSIVVLGDPRGDNM
;
A
#
# COMPACT_ATOMS: atom_id res chain seq x y z
N MET A 1 55.07 -44.91 20.19
CA MET A 1 54.36 -46.21 20.22
C MET A 1 52.87 -45.94 20.06
N ARG A 2 52.11 -46.85 19.44
CA ARG A 2 50.67 -46.66 19.20
C ARG A 2 49.89 -46.68 20.52
N HIS A 3 49.01 -45.70 20.75
CA HIS A 3 47.88 -45.83 21.68
C HIS A 3 46.61 -45.51 20.88
N GLY A 4 45.72 -46.49 20.80
CA GLY A 4 44.47 -46.37 20.04
C GLY A 4 43.33 -45.94 20.95
N THR A 5 42.63 -44.88 20.58
CA THR A 5 41.45 -44.41 21.31
C THR A 5 40.24 -45.28 20.97
N ILE A 6 39.56 -45.80 22.00
CA ILE A 6 38.43 -46.72 21.85
C ILE A 6 37.18 -45.93 21.42
N ARG A 7 36.54 -46.37 20.33
CA ARG A 7 35.37 -45.74 19.73
C ARG A 7 34.10 -46.14 20.51
N SER A 8 33.59 -45.25 21.35
CA SER A 8 32.28 -45.44 22.01
C SER A 8 31.14 -45.20 21.02
N LYS A 9 30.25 -46.19 20.85
CA LYS A 9 29.01 -46.05 20.08
C LYS A 9 27.88 -45.63 21.01
N ARG A 10 27.30 -44.44 20.81
CA ARG A 10 25.93 -44.13 21.28
C ARG A 10 24.93 -44.54 20.18
N PRO A 11 23.76 -45.08 20.52
CA PRO A 11 22.69 -45.32 19.54
C PRO A 11 22.07 -43.98 19.13
N ALA A 12 21.73 -43.85 17.85
CA ALA A 12 20.94 -42.72 17.37
C ALA A 12 19.47 -42.92 17.78
N VAL A 13 18.85 -41.87 18.33
CA VAL A 13 17.40 -41.77 18.49
C VAL A 13 16.87 -41.10 17.22
N PRO A 14 15.87 -41.66 16.52
CA PRO A 14 15.21 -40.95 15.43
C PRO A 14 14.36 -39.82 16.03
N ALA A 15 14.73 -38.58 15.75
CA ALA A 15 13.85 -37.45 16.00
C ALA A 15 12.81 -37.41 14.87
N SER A 16 11.57 -37.74 15.20
CA SER A 16 10.44 -37.58 14.28
C SER A 16 10.15 -36.10 14.11
N VAL A 17 10.47 -35.53 12.94
CA VAL A 17 9.98 -34.21 12.53
C VAL A 17 8.56 -34.42 11.98
N PRO A 18 7.51 -33.81 12.57
CA PRO A 18 6.21 -33.74 11.91
C PRO A 18 6.32 -32.77 10.73
N LEU A 19 6.01 -33.26 9.54
CA LEU A 19 6.03 -32.50 8.29
C LEU A 19 4.59 -32.16 7.87
N LEU A 20 4.41 -30.98 7.29
CA LEU A 20 3.15 -30.41 6.76
C LEU A 20 2.04 -30.12 7.79
N CYS A 21 1.99 -28.87 8.24
CA CYS A 21 0.74 -28.14 8.08
C CYS A 21 0.60 -27.82 6.60
N ALA A 22 -0.20 -28.61 5.88
CA ALA A 22 -0.80 -28.10 4.65
C ALA A 22 -1.95 -27.19 5.07
N SER A 23 -1.90 -25.91 4.68
CA SER A 23 -3.12 -25.11 4.60
C SER A 23 -4.06 -25.86 3.66
N LEU A 24 -5.23 -26.25 4.18
CA LEU A 24 -6.36 -26.55 3.32
C LEU A 24 -6.86 -25.20 2.82
N ALA A 25 -6.46 -24.81 1.61
CA ALA A 25 -7.20 -23.80 0.88
C ALA A 25 -8.66 -24.30 0.78
N SER A 26 -9.60 -23.53 1.35
CA SER A 26 -11.02 -23.70 1.05
C SER A 26 -11.21 -23.45 -0.43
N ALA A 27 -12.02 -24.27 -1.11
CA ALA A 27 -12.30 -24.06 -2.51
C ALA A 27 -13.36 -22.95 -2.61
N GLN A 28 -12.93 -21.70 -2.69
CA GLN A 28 -13.81 -20.54 -2.79
C GLN A 28 -14.54 -20.57 -4.15
N ASN A 29 -15.74 -19.98 -4.23
CA ASN A 29 -16.39 -19.81 -5.53
C ASN A 29 -15.52 -18.87 -6.38
N SER A 30 -15.42 -19.13 -7.68
CA SER A 30 -14.64 -18.32 -8.61
C SER A 30 -15.55 -17.67 -9.66
N ILE A 31 -15.16 -16.46 -10.06
CA ILE A 31 -15.82 -15.66 -11.08
C ILE A 31 -14.82 -15.44 -12.22
N ASP A 32 -15.19 -15.84 -13.43
CA ASP A 32 -14.36 -15.72 -14.63
C ASP A 32 -15.05 -14.81 -15.66
N PHE A 33 -14.47 -13.66 -15.91
CA PHE A 33 -14.92 -12.68 -16.90
C PHE A 33 -14.24 -13.00 -18.25
N GLN A 34 -15.00 -13.35 -19.28
CA GLN A 34 -14.47 -13.81 -20.57
C GLN A 34 -14.83 -12.86 -21.71
N LEU A 35 -13.85 -12.34 -22.45
CA LEU A 35 -14.06 -11.44 -23.58
C LEU A 35 -14.72 -12.18 -24.76
N THR A 36 -15.72 -11.53 -25.37
CA THR A 36 -16.39 -12.08 -26.57
C THR A 36 -16.24 -11.21 -27.81
N ASP A 37 -16.19 -9.88 -27.67
CA ASP A 37 -15.96 -8.90 -28.74
C ASP A 37 -15.58 -7.53 -28.14
N GLN A 38 -14.79 -6.69 -28.82
CA GLN A 38 -14.31 -5.39 -28.30
C GLN A 38 -14.32 -4.30 -29.39
N TRP A 39 -14.61 -3.07 -28.98
CA TRP A 39 -14.49 -1.85 -29.79
C TRP A 39 -13.98 -0.69 -28.90
N THR A 40 -13.66 0.45 -29.51
CA THR A 40 -13.24 1.65 -28.75
C THR A 40 -14.36 2.13 -27.83
N GLY A 41 -14.11 2.15 -26.52
CA GLY A 41 -15.05 2.55 -25.47
C GLY A 41 -16.04 1.47 -25.01
N GLY A 42 -15.88 0.20 -25.42
CA GLY A 42 -16.70 -0.88 -24.85
C GLY A 42 -16.48 -2.26 -25.46
N TYR A 43 -17.04 -3.27 -24.81
CA TYR A 43 -16.89 -4.67 -25.19
C TYR A 43 -18.12 -5.49 -24.82
N ASN A 44 -18.24 -6.69 -25.37
CA ASN A 44 -19.14 -7.72 -24.88
C ASN A 44 -18.32 -8.80 -24.17
N ALA A 45 -18.76 -9.22 -22.99
CA ALA A 45 -18.14 -10.29 -22.24
C ALA A 45 -19.19 -11.23 -21.61
N ASP A 46 -18.80 -12.48 -21.36
CA ASP A 46 -19.53 -13.40 -20.50
C ASP A 46 -18.96 -13.32 -19.07
N ILE A 47 -19.77 -13.62 -18.06
CA ILE A 47 -19.30 -13.93 -16.71
C ILE A 47 -19.71 -15.38 -16.39
N LEU A 48 -18.73 -16.18 -15.98
CA LEU A 48 -18.88 -17.57 -15.57
C LEU A 48 -18.74 -17.66 -14.05
N ILE A 49 -19.83 -18.03 -13.38
CA ILE A 49 -19.88 -18.29 -11.94
C ILE A 49 -19.68 -19.79 -11.74
N GLU A 50 -18.59 -20.21 -11.08
CA GLU A 50 -18.31 -21.63 -10.81
C GLU A 50 -18.43 -21.97 -9.32
N VAL A 51 -19.12 -23.06 -9.01
CA VAL A 51 -19.22 -23.61 -7.64
C VAL A 51 -18.34 -24.86 -7.54
N PRO A 52 -17.24 -24.87 -6.76
CA PRO A 52 -16.35 -26.02 -6.69
C PRO A 52 -16.98 -27.30 -6.12
N ARG A 53 -16.30 -28.42 -6.33
CA ARG A 53 -16.70 -29.72 -5.76
C ARG A 53 -16.27 -29.83 -4.29
N GLY A 54 -17.14 -29.41 -3.40
CA GLY A 54 -16.93 -29.44 -1.95
C GLY A 54 -17.84 -28.47 -1.24
N GLU A 55 -18.18 -27.38 -1.94
CA GLU A 55 -18.99 -26.29 -1.43
C GLU A 55 -20.50 -26.58 -1.43
N SER A 56 -21.23 -25.65 -0.83
CA SER A 56 -22.70 -25.66 -0.84
C SER A 56 -23.24 -25.20 -2.20
N ALA A 57 -24.43 -25.69 -2.57
CA ALA A 57 -25.12 -25.19 -3.75
C ALA A 57 -25.52 -23.71 -3.55
N LEU A 58 -25.30 -22.88 -4.57
CA LEU A 58 -25.91 -21.55 -4.64
C LEU A 58 -27.38 -21.73 -5.05
N ASN A 59 -28.32 -21.22 -4.24
CA ASN A 59 -29.76 -21.33 -4.48
C ASN A 59 -30.35 -19.92 -4.45
N GLY A 60 -30.37 -19.28 -5.61
CA GLY A 60 -30.32 -17.83 -5.72
C GLY A 60 -28.88 -17.35 -5.60
N TRP A 61 -28.34 -16.78 -6.67
CA TRP A 61 -27.05 -16.10 -6.67
C TRP A 61 -27.23 -14.62 -6.97
N GLU A 62 -26.42 -13.83 -6.27
CA GLU A 62 -26.27 -12.39 -6.38
C GLU A 62 -24.76 -12.15 -6.48
N LEU A 63 -24.29 -11.79 -7.66
CA LEU A 63 -22.89 -11.42 -7.91
C LEU A 63 -22.80 -9.90 -7.81
N SER A 64 -21.85 -9.37 -7.05
CA SER A 64 -21.70 -7.92 -6.93
C SER A 64 -20.25 -7.48 -6.79
N TRP A 65 -19.93 -6.26 -7.23
CA TRP A 65 -18.59 -5.67 -7.17
C TRP A 65 -18.65 -4.13 -7.08
N LEU A 66 -17.56 -3.54 -6.60
CA LEU A 66 -17.27 -2.11 -6.71
C LEU A 66 -16.36 -1.87 -7.93
N GLY A 67 -16.32 -0.64 -8.45
CA GLY A 67 -15.52 -0.30 -9.63
C GLY A 67 -16.03 -0.94 -10.93
N THR A 68 -15.17 -1.00 -11.94
CA THR A 68 -15.50 -1.51 -13.29
C THR A 68 -15.66 -3.04 -13.31
N PRO A 69 -16.44 -3.67 -14.21
CA PRO A 69 -17.10 -3.09 -15.37
C PRO A 69 -18.40 -2.36 -15.05
N ASP A 70 -18.57 -1.19 -15.66
CA ASP A 70 -19.89 -0.58 -15.80
C ASP A 70 -20.69 -1.33 -16.88
N ILE A 71 -21.94 -1.68 -16.57
CA ILE A 71 -22.78 -2.50 -17.45
C ILE A 71 -23.81 -1.65 -18.21
N LEU A 72 -23.63 -1.55 -19.53
CA LEU A 72 -24.54 -0.87 -20.44
C LEU A 72 -25.75 -1.74 -20.82
N HIS A 73 -25.51 -3.01 -21.12
CA HIS A 73 -26.53 -4.01 -21.46
C HIS A 73 -26.18 -5.35 -20.80
N HIS A 74 -27.17 -6.18 -20.50
CA HIS A 74 -26.97 -7.47 -19.83
C HIS A 74 -27.97 -8.53 -20.32
N TRP A 75 -27.62 -9.79 -20.14
CA TRP A 75 -28.48 -10.94 -20.41
C TRP A 75 -28.19 -12.12 -19.46
N ASN A 76 -29.21 -12.94 -19.24
CA ASN A 76 -29.24 -14.05 -18.28
C ASN A 76 -29.00 -13.63 -16.81
N CYS A 77 -29.19 -12.36 -16.50
CA CYS A 77 -29.14 -11.76 -15.17
C CYS A 77 -30.11 -10.56 -15.14
N GLU A 78 -30.43 -10.07 -13.95
CA GLU A 78 -31.05 -8.75 -13.74
C GLU A 78 -30.01 -7.84 -13.08
N LEU A 79 -29.91 -6.59 -13.51
CA LEU A 79 -28.94 -5.61 -13.00
C LEU A 79 -29.61 -4.60 -12.05
N SER A 80 -29.02 -4.42 -10.87
CA SER A 80 -29.25 -3.30 -9.97
C SER A 80 -27.92 -2.61 -9.60
N ILE A 81 -28.02 -1.37 -9.12
CA ILE A 81 -26.88 -0.63 -8.57
C ILE A 81 -27.26 -0.25 -7.12
N GLU A 82 -26.40 -0.59 -6.16
CA GLU A 82 -26.60 -0.33 -4.74
C GLU A 82 -25.46 0.57 -4.22
N GLY A 83 -25.72 1.87 -4.17
CA GLY A 83 -24.66 2.86 -3.94
C GLY A 83 -23.69 2.88 -5.12
N GLU A 84 -22.43 2.54 -4.87
CA GLU A 84 -21.36 2.40 -5.88
C GLU A 84 -21.17 0.95 -6.33
N ARG A 85 -22.00 0.03 -5.82
CA ARG A 85 -21.87 -1.40 -6.06
C ARG A 85 -22.74 -1.83 -7.23
N THR A 86 -22.13 -2.42 -8.24
CA THR A 86 -22.86 -3.13 -9.29
C THR A 86 -23.33 -4.47 -8.75
N VAL A 87 -24.60 -4.81 -8.96
CA VAL A 87 -25.23 -6.06 -8.48
C VAL A 87 -25.94 -6.75 -9.65
N LEU A 88 -25.60 -8.02 -9.88
CA LEU A 88 -26.24 -8.92 -10.83
C LEU A 88 -26.96 -10.04 -10.08
N GLU A 89 -28.28 -10.08 -10.19
CA GLU A 89 -29.11 -11.17 -9.69
C GLU A 89 -29.39 -12.23 -10.76
N HIS A 90 -29.69 -13.43 -10.29
CA HIS A 90 -30.12 -14.55 -11.11
C HIS A 90 -31.48 -14.35 -11.80
N VAL A 91 -31.67 -15.04 -12.94
CA VAL A 91 -33.00 -15.21 -13.56
C VAL A 91 -33.58 -16.60 -13.30
N TYR A 92 -34.88 -16.78 -13.49
CA TYR A 92 -35.65 -17.95 -13.05
C TYR A 92 -35.16 -19.34 -13.55
N TYR A 93 -34.27 -19.38 -14.54
CA TYR A 93 -33.76 -20.62 -15.13
C TYR A 93 -32.28 -20.92 -14.84
N ASN A 94 -31.53 -19.97 -14.26
CA ASN A 94 -30.14 -20.17 -13.83
C ASN A 94 -29.92 -19.89 -12.33
N GLU A 95 -31.00 -19.73 -11.56
CA GLU A 95 -31.02 -19.48 -10.12
C GLU A 95 -30.23 -20.48 -9.24
N ASN A 96 -30.18 -21.76 -9.61
CA ASN A 96 -29.62 -22.81 -8.76
C ASN A 96 -28.36 -23.44 -9.38
N ILE A 97 -27.20 -23.22 -8.77
CA ILE A 97 -25.92 -23.78 -9.19
C ILE A 97 -25.51 -24.88 -8.20
N GLN A 98 -25.40 -26.13 -8.69
CA GLN A 98 -25.01 -27.27 -7.88
C GLN A 98 -23.48 -27.38 -7.78
N PRO A 99 -22.91 -28.00 -6.71
CA PRO A 99 -21.47 -28.16 -6.56
C PRO A 99 -20.84 -28.96 -7.71
N GLY A 100 -19.80 -28.38 -8.32
CA GLY A 100 -19.19 -28.84 -9.56
C GLY A 100 -19.95 -28.45 -10.83
N GLY A 101 -20.79 -27.41 -10.77
CA GLY A 101 -21.50 -26.79 -11.88
C GLY A 101 -21.28 -25.28 -11.93
N SER A 102 -21.82 -24.65 -12.96
CA SER A 102 -21.62 -23.22 -13.23
C SER A 102 -22.83 -22.55 -13.89
N ALA A 103 -22.91 -21.22 -13.77
CA ALA A 103 -23.84 -20.39 -14.52
C ALA A 103 -23.06 -19.43 -15.43
N ARG A 104 -23.60 -19.13 -16.61
CA ARG A 104 -23.05 -18.15 -17.55
C ARG A 104 -24.08 -17.06 -17.85
N LEU A 105 -23.70 -15.84 -17.52
CA LEU A 105 -24.39 -14.61 -17.90
C LEU A 105 -23.48 -13.81 -18.84
N GLY A 106 -23.97 -12.72 -19.42
CA GLY A 106 -23.12 -11.85 -20.22
C GLY A 106 -23.64 -10.43 -20.29
N PHE A 107 -22.75 -9.53 -20.69
CA PHE A 107 -22.96 -8.10 -20.62
C PHE A 107 -22.20 -7.35 -21.72
N THR A 108 -22.66 -6.14 -21.99
CA THR A 108 -21.90 -5.11 -22.71
C THR A 108 -21.29 -4.17 -21.68
N GLY A 109 -19.97 -4.20 -21.54
CA GLY A 109 -19.22 -3.33 -20.65
C GLY A 109 -18.85 -2.00 -21.30
N VAL A 110 -18.73 -0.95 -20.48
CA VAL A 110 -18.16 0.35 -20.87
C VAL A 110 -16.66 0.38 -20.56
N GLY A 111 -15.88 1.07 -21.39
CA GLY A 111 -14.42 1.18 -21.23
C GLY A 111 -13.68 -0.04 -21.79
N ASP A 112 -12.60 -0.45 -21.11
CA ASP A 112 -11.57 -1.32 -21.65
C ASP A 112 -11.57 -2.73 -21.07
N TRP A 113 -10.99 -3.65 -21.84
CA TRP A 113 -10.70 -5.01 -21.38
C TRP A 113 -9.23 -5.13 -20.96
N PRO A 114 -8.91 -5.90 -19.90
CA PRO A 114 -9.83 -6.42 -18.89
C PRO A 114 -10.35 -5.29 -17.97
N PRO A 115 -11.60 -5.34 -17.50
CA PRO A 115 -12.06 -4.46 -16.42
C PRO A 115 -11.40 -4.82 -15.09
N SER A 116 -11.52 -3.93 -14.12
CA SER A 116 -10.96 -4.07 -12.77
C SER A 116 -12.07 -4.06 -11.70
N PRO A 117 -12.75 -5.20 -11.45
CA PRO A 117 -13.79 -5.32 -10.44
C PRO A 117 -13.19 -5.53 -9.06
N MET A 118 -13.65 -4.72 -8.12
CA MET A 118 -13.17 -4.65 -6.73
C MET A 118 -14.19 -5.26 -5.79
N ASP A 119 -13.74 -5.77 -4.63
CA ASP A 119 -14.59 -6.35 -3.59
C ASP A 119 -15.65 -7.32 -4.18
N VAL A 120 -15.25 -8.18 -5.11
CA VAL A 120 -16.20 -9.06 -5.80
C VAL A 120 -16.76 -10.08 -4.81
N ARG A 121 -18.08 -10.18 -4.73
CA ARG A 121 -18.80 -11.06 -3.81
C ARG A 121 -19.88 -11.86 -4.50
N ILE A 122 -20.07 -13.10 -4.07
CA ILE A 122 -21.24 -13.92 -4.37
C ILE A 122 -22.05 -14.08 -3.08
N ASN A 123 -23.32 -13.65 -3.08
CA ASN A 123 -24.20 -13.67 -1.90
C ASN A 123 -23.58 -13.02 -0.64
N GLY A 124 -22.78 -11.97 -0.83
CA GLY A 124 -22.06 -11.26 0.24
C GLY A 124 -20.71 -11.86 0.68
N GLU A 125 -20.37 -13.09 0.26
CA GLU A 125 -19.06 -13.70 0.49
C GLU A 125 -18.08 -13.32 -0.61
N LEU A 126 -16.84 -12.95 -0.26
CA LEU A 126 -15.78 -12.64 -1.25
C LEU A 126 -15.52 -13.85 -2.18
N VAL A 127 -14.99 -13.59 -3.38
CA VAL A 127 -14.69 -14.62 -4.39
C VAL A 127 -13.42 -14.31 -5.17
N ASP A 128 -12.76 -15.36 -5.67
CA ASP A 128 -11.61 -15.24 -6.56
C ASP A 128 -12.07 -14.79 -7.96
N VAL A 129 -11.31 -13.91 -8.61
CA VAL A 129 -11.63 -13.35 -9.93
C VAL A 129 -10.56 -13.71 -10.95
N THR A 130 -10.99 -14.09 -12.14
CA THR A 130 -10.17 -14.52 -13.28
C THR A 130 -10.67 -13.88 -14.57
N PHE A 131 -9.82 -13.82 -15.60
CA PHE A 131 -10.15 -13.26 -16.91
C PHE A 131 -9.79 -14.24 -18.03
N ASP A 132 -10.74 -14.51 -18.92
CA ASP A 132 -10.58 -15.45 -20.05
C ASP A 132 -10.13 -16.87 -19.66
N GLY A 133 -10.37 -17.27 -18.40
CA GLY A 133 -9.92 -18.53 -17.82
C GLY A 133 -8.44 -18.56 -17.41
N GLU A 134 -7.77 -17.41 -17.42
CA GLU A 134 -6.44 -17.18 -16.85
C GLU A 134 -6.61 -16.37 -15.54
N GLU A 135 -5.76 -16.60 -14.52
CA GLU A 135 -5.72 -15.71 -13.35
C GLU A 135 -5.36 -14.30 -13.83
N ALA A 136 -5.99 -13.26 -13.27
CA ALA A 136 -6.10 -11.92 -13.86
C ALA A 136 -4.78 -11.31 -14.36
N ASP A 137 -4.43 -11.60 -15.62
CA ASP A 137 -3.19 -11.17 -16.26
C ASP A 137 -3.42 -9.82 -16.98
N GLY A 138 -2.54 -8.85 -16.75
CA GLY A 138 -2.86 -7.44 -16.99
C GLY A 138 -2.65 -6.92 -18.43
N GLY A 139 -3.72 -6.38 -19.03
CA GLY A 139 -3.65 -5.23 -19.96
C GLY A 139 -4.25 -5.40 -21.38
N GLY A 140 -5.10 -4.46 -21.83
CA GLY A 140 -5.77 -4.58 -23.15
C GLY A 140 -6.62 -3.45 -23.78
N ASP A 141 -6.51 -2.17 -23.38
CA ASP A 141 -6.67 -0.96 -24.25
C ASP A 141 -8.08 -0.44 -24.74
N HIS A 142 -8.17 0.90 -24.92
CA HIS A 142 -9.09 1.72 -25.78
C HIS A 142 -10.37 2.49 -25.31
N GLY A 143 -10.32 3.17 -24.15
CA GLY A 143 -10.90 4.45 -23.72
C GLY A 143 -12.38 4.86 -23.97
N GLY A 144 -12.99 5.45 -22.93
CA GLY A 144 -13.39 6.88 -23.00
C GLY A 144 -14.82 7.32 -22.64
N GLY A 145 -14.94 8.05 -21.53
CA GLY A 145 -15.95 9.11 -21.23
C GLY A 145 -17.41 8.66 -20.99
N ASP A 146 -18.30 9.49 -20.44
CA ASP A 146 -18.15 10.81 -19.79
C ASP A 146 -19.53 11.18 -19.17
N ASP A 147 -19.56 12.14 -18.24
CA ASP A 147 -20.68 13.05 -17.90
C ASP A 147 -21.94 12.61 -17.08
N ASP A 148 -21.96 13.12 -15.84
CA ASP A 148 -23.00 14.00 -15.26
C ASP A 148 -24.34 13.52 -14.61
N HIS A 149 -24.40 13.81 -13.30
CA HIS A 149 -25.44 14.59 -12.60
C HIS A 149 -26.78 13.93 -12.18
N GLY A 150 -26.87 13.59 -10.88
CA GLY A 150 -27.48 14.54 -9.93
C GLY A 150 -28.79 14.19 -9.21
N GLY A 151 -28.69 13.83 -7.92
CA GLY A 151 -29.27 14.64 -6.84
C GLY A 151 -30.52 14.15 -6.06
N GLY A 152 -30.28 13.62 -4.84
CA GLY A 152 -31.08 13.81 -3.61
C GLY A 152 -32.48 13.16 -3.53
N ASP A 153 -33.27 13.29 -2.45
CA ASP A 153 -32.92 13.23 -1.01
C ASP A 153 -32.19 11.90 -0.67
N ASP A 154 -32.57 11.10 0.34
CA ASP A 154 -33.57 11.28 1.40
C ASP A 154 -32.98 10.68 2.71
N ASP A 155 -33.20 11.35 3.83
CA ASP A 155 -32.57 11.13 5.15
C ASP A 155 -33.26 10.03 5.99
N HIS A 156 -32.56 8.95 6.37
CA HIS A 156 -32.88 8.10 7.54
C HIS A 156 -31.62 7.55 8.20
N GLY A 157 -31.10 8.28 9.19
CA GLY A 157 -29.93 7.84 9.97
C GLY A 157 -30.24 6.76 11.01
N ASP A 158 -29.34 5.78 11.10
CA ASP A 158 -28.94 5.11 12.33
C ASP A 158 -27.42 5.24 12.46
N GLY A 159 -26.93 5.59 13.66
CA GLY A 159 -25.58 6.11 13.83
C GLY A 159 -24.48 5.05 13.85
N HIS A 160 -23.72 4.96 12.77
CA HIS A 160 -22.31 4.53 12.76
C HIS A 160 -21.54 5.39 11.77
N GLY A 161 -20.89 6.46 12.28
CA GLY A 161 -19.96 7.28 11.49
C GLY A 161 -18.60 6.58 11.37
N GLY A 162 -18.54 5.49 10.59
CA GLY A 162 -17.27 4.86 10.23
C GLY A 162 -16.57 5.63 9.11
N GLY A 163 -15.24 5.73 9.17
CA GLY A 163 -14.44 6.35 8.09
C GLY A 163 -13.35 7.34 8.53
N HIS A 164 -13.06 7.48 9.83
CA HIS A 164 -11.93 8.30 10.30
C HIS A 164 -11.15 7.68 11.47
N GLU A 165 -11.23 6.35 11.63
CA GLU A 165 -10.68 5.60 12.78
C GLU A 165 -9.13 5.49 12.81
N ASP A 166 -8.44 6.04 11.81
CA ASP A 166 -7.02 5.75 11.52
C ASP A 166 -6.04 6.95 11.65
N MET A 167 -6.45 8.02 12.33
CA MET A 167 -5.54 9.09 12.75
C MET A 167 -5.13 8.90 14.21
N CYS A 168 -3.85 8.56 14.43
CA CYS A 168 -3.24 8.49 15.76
C CYS A 168 -3.37 9.83 16.51
N CYS A 169 -4.39 9.96 17.35
CA CYS A 169 -4.53 11.13 18.21
C CYS A 169 -3.83 10.93 19.55
N PHE A 170 -2.56 11.32 19.60
CA PHE A 170 -1.77 11.21 20.82
C PHE A 170 -2.33 12.12 21.93
N GLY A 171 -2.86 11.51 22.99
CA GLY A 171 -3.48 12.21 24.12
C GLY A 171 -5.01 12.19 24.15
N ASP A 172 -5.67 11.64 23.12
CA ASP A 172 -7.09 11.27 23.18
C ASP A 172 -7.19 9.88 23.83
N MET A 173 -7.59 9.84 25.10
CA MET A 173 -7.63 8.65 25.95
C MET A 173 -9.04 8.09 26.13
N ASP A 174 -10.09 8.86 25.81
CA ASP A 174 -11.47 8.38 25.85
C ASP A 174 -12.10 8.13 24.46
N GLY A 175 -11.40 8.50 23.39
CA GLY A 175 -11.71 8.16 22.00
C GLY A 175 -12.73 9.09 21.37
N ASP A 176 -12.86 10.34 21.85
CA ASP A 176 -13.81 11.32 21.32
C ASP A 176 -13.27 12.21 20.17
N HIS A 177 -12.01 11.98 19.78
CA HIS A 177 -11.24 12.71 18.77
C HIS A 177 -10.96 14.19 19.12
N VAL A 178 -10.96 14.53 20.42
CA VAL A 178 -10.60 15.85 20.95
C VAL A 178 -9.78 15.74 22.24
N VAL A 179 -8.46 15.93 22.15
CA VAL A 179 -7.59 16.08 23.34
C VAL A 179 -8.04 17.26 24.18
N GLY A 180 -8.62 16.97 25.34
CA GLY A 180 -9.39 17.95 26.09
C GLY A 180 -9.63 17.61 27.56
N GLY A 181 -10.78 18.05 28.05
CA GLY A 181 -11.13 18.00 29.48
C GLY A 181 -11.39 16.58 30.00
N ALA A 182 -11.73 15.65 29.12
CA ALA A 182 -11.99 14.26 29.46
C ALA A 182 -10.67 13.49 29.64
N ASP A 183 -9.72 13.63 28.72
CA ASP A 183 -8.38 13.04 28.77
C ASP A 183 -7.57 13.61 29.93
N LEU A 184 -7.69 14.92 30.17
CA LEU A 184 -7.13 15.54 31.36
C LEU A 184 -7.70 14.91 32.64
N SER A 185 -8.98 14.53 32.64
CA SER A 185 -9.60 13.82 33.76
C SER A 185 -9.13 12.36 33.86
N TYR A 186 -8.84 11.70 32.73
CA TYR A 186 -8.23 10.37 32.66
C TYR A 186 -6.81 10.40 33.27
N LEU A 187 -5.93 11.24 32.73
CA LEU A 187 -4.54 11.43 33.18
C LEU A 187 -4.48 11.80 34.67
N LEU A 188 -5.32 12.73 35.13
CA LEU A 188 -5.38 13.11 36.54
C LEU A 188 -5.96 12.00 37.45
N THR A 189 -6.74 11.06 36.91
CA THR A 189 -7.20 9.87 37.65
C THR A 189 -6.09 8.82 37.77
N ALA A 190 -5.25 8.70 36.74
CA ALA A 190 -4.07 7.84 36.73
C ALA A 190 -2.85 8.42 37.47
N TRP A 191 -2.93 9.63 38.02
CA TRP A 191 -1.78 10.36 38.59
C TRP A 191 -0.99 9.59 39.66
N GLY A 192 0.31 9.42 39.44
CA GLY A 192 1.24 8.69 40.30
C GLY A 192 1.14 7.17 40.18
N SER A 193 0.40 6.65 39.20
CA SER A 193 0.38 5.24 38.81
C SER A 193 1.42 4.92 37.73
N THR A 194 1.44 3.67 37.26
CA THR A 194 2.24 3.19 36.13
C THR A 194 1.32 2.77 34.97
N ASP A 195 0.22 3.51 34.79
CA ASP A 195 -0.75 3.27 33.73
C ASP A 195 -0.14 3.68 32.39
N ALA A 196 0.00 2.73 31.46
CA ALA A 196 0.74 2.94 30.22
C ALA A 196 0.04 3.89 29.24
N ASP A 197 -1.30 3.98 29.32
CA ASP A 197 -2.09 4.83 28.42
C ASP A 197 -1.99 6.31 28.85
N ALA A 198 -1.67 6.57 30.13
CA ALA A 198 -1.47 7.90 30.70
C ALA A 198 0.00 8.27 30.96
N ASP A 199 0.94 7.33 30.88
CA ASP A 199 2.41 7.54 30.98
C ASP A 199 2.97 7.97 29.60
N MET A 200 2.42 9.06 29.08
CA MET A 200 2.71 9.61 27.75
C MET A 200 4.21 9.89 27.52
N ASP A 201 4.96 10.26 28.56
CA ASP A 201 6.42 10.52 28.46
C ASP A 201 7.30 9.27 28.65
N LEU A 202 6.68 8.10 28.87
CA LEU A 202 7.31 6.80 29.07
C LEU A 202 8.32 6.77 30.24
N SER A 203 8.20 7.69 31.21
CA SER A 203 9.06 7.72 32.41
C SER A 203 8.74 6.61 33.42
N GLY A 204 7.64 5.87 33.23
CA GLY A 204 7.15 4.81 34.11
C GLY A 204 6.35 5.34 35.30
N VAL A 205 5.89 6.59 35.26
CA VAL A 205 5.02 7.18 36.30
C VAL A 205 4.24 8.40 35.81
N VAL A 206 2.91 8.29 35.76
CA VAL A 206 2.00 9.37 35.34
C VAL A 206 2.17 10.60 36.25
N ASN A 207 2.66 11.71 35.70
CA ASN A 207 3.06 12.90 36.44
C ASN A 207 2.92 14.21 35.62
N GLY A 208 3.68 15.24 36.01
CA GLY A 208 3.67 16.55 35.34
C GLY A 208 4.34 16.57 33.96
N GLY A 209 5.15 15.56 33.62
CA GLY A 209 5.69 15.37 32.27
C GLY A 209 4.57 15.02 31.28
N ASP A 210 3.80 13.99 31.59
CA ASP A 210 2.65 13.53 30.78
C ASP A 210 1.60 14.63 30.61
N LEU A 211 1.30 15.35 31.70
CA LEU A 211 0.40 16.51 31.63
C LEU A 211 0.93 17.61 30.70
N ALA A 212 2.25 17.81 30.62
CA ALA A 212 2.82 18.76 29.68
C ALA A 212 2.63 18.28 28.24
N LEU A 213 2.84 16.99 27.94
CA LEU A 213 2.59 16.41 26.62
C LEU A 213 1.11 16.51 26.23
N LEU A 214 0.19 16.12 27.11
CA LEU A 214 -1.25 16.23 26.88
C LEU A 214 -1.66 17.65 26.50
N LEU A 215 -1.13 18.65 27.22
CA LEU A 215 -1.42 20.06 26.96
C LEU A 215 -0.78 20.59 25.67
N THR A 216 0.25 19.94 25.11
CA THR A 216 0.77 20.30 23.77
C THR A 216 -0.12 19.86 22.63
N GLN A 217 -0.92 18.81 22.82
CA GLN A 217 -1.83 18.24 21.81
C GLN A 217 -3.27 18.77 21.91
N TRP A 218 -3.53 19.72 22.83
CA TRP A 218 -4.87 20.17 23.19
C TRP A 218 -5.67 20.76 22.02
N GLY A 219 -6.71 20.06 21.57
CA GLY A 219 -7.51 20.44 20.41
C GLY A 219 -8.18 19.24 19.75
N SER A 220 -8.74 19.46 18.56
CA SER A 220 -9.21 18.35 17.71
C SER A 220 -8.02 17.68 17.02
N CYS A 221 -8.09 16.36 16.93
CA CYS A 221 -7.09 15.52 16.30
C CYS A 221 -7.00 15.64 14.77
N MET A 222 -7.97 16.32 14.13
CA MET A 222 -7.97 16.48 12.67
C MET A 222 -6.83 17.41 12.21
N PRO A 223 -6.28 17.22 10.98
CA PRO A 223 -5.17 18.02 10.47
C PRO A 223 -5.59 19.49 10.28
N MET A 224 -5.31 20.32 11.29
CA MET A 224 -5.63 21.74 11.33
C MET A 224 -4.42 22.58 10.92
N GLY A 225 -4.13 22.66 9.62
CA GLY A 225 -3.17 23.63 9.08
C GLY A 225 -2.71 23.37 7.66
N ASP A 226 -2.53 24.43 6.88
CA ASP A 226 -1.83 24.38 5.59
C ASP A 226 -0.39 23.92 5.82
N SER A 227 0.00 22.81 5.19
CA SER A 227 1.39 22.38 5.14
C SER A 227 2.25 23.45 4.44
N PRO A 228 3.47 23.76 4.91
CA PRO A 228 4.40 24.62 4.18
C PRO A 228 4.96 23.92 2.92
N PHE A 229 4.73 22.62 2.77
CA PHE A 229 5.20 21.80 1.66
C PHE A 229 4.12 21.70 0.57
N VAL A 230 4.57 21.77 -0.68
CA VAL A 230 3.71 21.61 -1.87
C VAL A 230 3.22 20.16 -1.91
N ASP A 231 1.93 19.98 -2.19
CA ASP A 231 1.32 18.68 -2.36
C ASP A 231 1.61 18.14 -3.78
N LEU A 232 1.93 16.85 -3.93
CA LEU A 232 2.19 16.26 -5.25
C LEU A 232 0.98 16.43 -6.20
N ALA A 233 -0.24 16.42 -5.66
CA ALA A 233 -1.46 16.60 -6.44
C ALA A 233 -1.61 18.01 -7.05
N ASP A 234 -0.94 19.03 -6.49
CA ASP A 234 -0.94 20.40 -7.04
C ASP A 234 -0.30 20.46 -8.44
N TRP A 235 0.54 19.49 -8.79
CA TRP A 235 1.15 19.34 -10.11
C TRP A 235 0.36 18.44 -11.05
N GLY A 236 -0.76 17.88 -10.58
CA GLY A 236 -1.68 17.03 -11.32
C GLY A 236 -1.93 15.69 -10.61
N THR A 237 -3.05 15.07 -10.95
CA THR A 237 -3.37 13.68 -10.60
C THR A 237 -3.47 12.86 -11.89
N TYR A 238 -3.10 11.57 -11.86
CA TYR A 238 -3.12 10.74 -13.07
C TYR A 238 -4.37 9.87 -13.19
N HIS A 239 -5.40 10.44 -13.84
CA HIS A 239 -6.49 9.74 -14.54
C HIS A 239 -7.17 8.56 -13.81
N GLY A 240 -7.27 8.58 -12.47
CA GLY A 240 -7.88 7.47 -11.71
C GLY A 240 -7.13 6.14 -11.81
N SER A 241 -5.81 6.16 -12.06
CA SER A 241 -5.01 4.94 -12.31
C SER A 241 -4.79 4.02 -11.11
N ASN A 242 -5.39 4.32 -9.96
CA ASN A 242 -5.44 3.49 -8.75
C ASN A 242 -6.40 4.09 -7.68
N HIS A 243 -7.06 3.21 -6.93
CA HIS A 243 -7.97 3.53 -5.81
C HIS A 243 -7.18 3.66 -4.50
N ASN A 244 -6.20 4.56 -4.50
CA ASN A 244 -5.35 4.96 -3.37
C ASN A 244 -4.68 6.32 -3.64
N SER A 245 -5.36 7.16 -4.41
CA SER A 245 -4.95 8.50 -4.84
C SER A 245 -5.64 9.62 -4.07
N ASP A 246 -6.73 9.33 -3.36
CA ASP A 246 -7.59 10.32 -2.71
C ASP A 246 -7.43 10.34 -1.18
N ASP A 247 -7.83 11.46 -0.58
CA ASP A 247 -7.70 11.73 0.87
C ASP A 247 -8.38 10.68 1.76
N HIS A 248 -9.44 10.03 1.27
CA HIS A 248 -10.19 9.02 2.03
C HIS A 248 -9.51 7.64 2.05
N GLU A 249 -8.49 7.44 1.20
CA GLU A 249 -7.73 6.20 1.07
C GLU A 249 -6.40 6.28 1.86
N MET A 250 -6.10 7.44 2.47
CA MET A 250 -4.95 7.68 3.35
C MET A 250 -5.12 7.05 4.76
N VAL A 251 -5.50 5.78 4.79
CA VAL A 251 -5.81 5.01 6.00
C VAL A 251 -4.55 4.35 6.61
N GLY A 252 -4.66 3.88 7.85
CA GLY A 252 -3.58 3.29 8.63
C GLY A 252 -2.39 4.24 8.86
N GLY A 253 -2.64 5.55 9.01
CA GLY A 253 -1.60 6.57 9.25
C GLY A 253 -0.74 6.97 8.03
N ARG A 254 -1.09 6.49 6.83
CA ARG A 254 -0.54 6.94 5.53
C ARG A 254 -0.70 8.46 5.37
N THR A 255 0.17 9.07 4.57
CA THR A 255 0.13 10.52 4.28
C THR A 255 0.32 10.79 2.80
N ARG A 256 -0.10 11.98 2.36
CA ARG A 256 0.12 12.46 0.99
C ARG A 256 1.61 12.67 0.70
N ILE A 257 2.01 12.46 -0.55
CA ILE A 257 3.36 12.82 -0.99
C ILE A 257 3.45 14.35 -1.06
N THR A 258 4.41 14.94 -0.36
CA THR A 258 4.66 16.40 -0.39
C THR A 258 6.13 16.70 -0.61
N SER A 259 6.45 17.95 -0.96
CA SER A 259 7.83 18.42 -1.16
C SER A 259 8.75 18.28 0.06
N GLU A 260 8.23 17.92 1.24
CA GLU A 260 9.04 17.51 2.41
C GLU A 260 9.99 16.36 2.08
N ALA A 261 9.57 15.42 1.23
CA ALA A 261 10.40 14.30 0.79
C ALA A 261 11.69 14.75 0.08
N MET A 262 11.65 15.89 -0.64
CA MET A 262 12.83 16.47 -1.29
C MET A 262 13.82 17.07 -0.28
N VAL A 263 13.33 17.47 0.91
CA VAL A 263 14.18 17.93 2.02
C VAL A 263 14.89 16.74 2.65
N ALA A 264 14.17 15.64 2.93
CA ALA A 264 14.78 14.38 3.41
C ALA A 264 15.79 13.80 2.40
N TYR A 265 15.44 13.76 1.11
CA TYR A 265 16.31 13.29 0.03
C TYR A 265 17.61 14.09 -0.08
N ASN A 266 17.51 15.42 -0.05
CA ASN A 266 18.69 16.29 -0.13
C ASN A 266 19.55 16.26 1.16
N ASP A 267 18.97 15.94 2.32
CA ASP A 267 19.73 15.74 3.55
C ASP A 267 20.55 14.44 3.52
N LEU A 268 19.95 13.31 3.08
CA LEU A 268 20.67 12.06 2.82
C LEU A 268 21.82 12.28 1.81
N ARG A 269 21.56 13.01 0.72
CA ARG A 269 22.62 13.41 -0.23
C ARG A 269 23.70 14.26 0.45
N GLY A 270 23.32 15.20 1.31
CA GLY A 270 24.23 16.03 2.09
C GLY A 270 25.14 15.23 3.01
N PHE A 271 24.58 14.23 3.72
CA PHE A 271 25.32 13.26 4.53
C PHE A 271 26.36 12.48 3.70
N LEU A 272 25.99 12.03 2.50
CA LEU A 272 26.88 11.37 1.53
C LEU A 272 27.89 12.33 0.86
N GLY A 273 27.86 13.63 1.17
CA GLY A 273 28.72 14.64 0.58
C GLY A 273 28.38 15.02 -0.87
N LEU A 274 27.19 14.65 -1.33
CA LEU A 274 26.64 14.98 -2.64
C LEU A 274 25.98 16.37 -2.63
N PRO A 275 25.94 17.08 -3.77
CA PRO A 275 25.23 18.35 -3.86
C PRO A 275 23.72 18.12 -3.79
N ALA A 276 23.00 19.06 -3.20
CA ALA A 276 21.54 19.13 -3.31
C ALA A 276 21.09 19.30 -4.77
N LEU A 277 19.89 18.81 -5.07
CA LEU A 277 19.23 18.85 -6.37
C LEU A 277 17.87 19.55 -6.26
N ASP A 278 17.37 20.02 -7.40
CA ASP A 278 15.97 20.43 -7.57
C ASP A 278 15.14 19.24 -8.14
N PHE A 279 13.81 19.33 -8.12
CA PHE A 279 12.94 18.22 -8.56
C PHE A 279 13.22 17.82 -10.01
N GLU A 280 13.43 18.82 -10.88
CA GLU A 280 13.70 18.61 -12.30
C GLU A 280 14.99 17.82 -12.58
N ASP A 281 16.00 17.89 -11.70
CA ASP A 281 17.24 17.11 -11.88
C ASP A 281 16.97 15.61 -11.68
N VAL A 282 16.24 15.26 -10.60
CA VAL A 282 15.85 13.87 -10.29
C VAL A 282 14.86 13.34 -11.33
N GLY A 283 13.90 14.17 -11.74
CA GLY A 283 12.95 13.84 -12.79
C GLY A 283 13.64 13.57 -14.12
N GLN A 284 14.58 14.43 -14.53
CA GLN A 284 15.30 14.27 -15.80
C GLN A 284 16.16 12.99 -15.79
N TRP A 285 16.82 12.66 -14.68
CA TRP A 285 17.53 11.40 -14.51
C TRP A 285 16.61 10.18 -14.70
N ALA A 286 15.42 10.18 -14.08
CA ALA A 286 14.47 9.08 -14.22
C ALA A 286 13.98 8.89 -15.68
N PHE A 287 13.81 9.99 -16.43
CA PHE A 287 13.52 9.92 -17.88
C PHE A 287 14.73 9.41 -18.69
N ASP A 288 15.94 9.90 -18.42
CA ASP A 288 17.15 9.53 -19.15
C ASP A 288 17.50 8.03 -18.96
N GLU A 289 17.28 7.49 -17.75
CA GLU A 289 17.45 6.07 -17.42
C GLU A 289 16.22 5.18 -17.75
N GLN A 290 15.21 5.72 -18.45
CA GLN A 290 14.01 4.99 -18.91
C GLN A 290 13.19 4.33 -17.79
N LEU A 291 13.16 4.98 -16.62
CA LEU A 291 12.40 4.53 -15.45
C LEU A 291 10.91 4.93 -15.53
N THR A 292 10.52 5.73 -16.51
CA THR A 292 9.17 6.29 -16.69
C THR A 292 8.34 5.54 -17.74
N ASN A 293 7.01 5.62 -17.63
CA ASN A 293 6.07 5.02 -18.59
C ASN A 293 6.11 5.72 -19.98
N ASN A 294 6.51 7.00 -20.01
CA ASN A 294 6.67 7.78 -21.23
C ASN A 294 8.14 8.10 -21.56
N ASP A 295 8.49 8.06 -22.86
CA ASP A 295 9.85 8.37 -23.38
C ASP A 295 10.29 9.83 -23.15
N GLN A 296 9.35 10.75 -22.93
CA GLN A 296 9.62 12.20 -22.85
C GLN A 296 8.66 12.90 -21.88
N ALA A 297 9.21 13.70 -21.00
CA ALA A 297 8.47 14.53 -20.06
C ALA A 297 7.64 15.63 -20.76
N TRP A 298 6.44 15.90 -20.25
CA TRP A 298 5.63 17.05 -20.66
C TRP A 298 4.91 17.71 -19.47
N GLY A 299 4.63 19.02 -19.59
CA GLY A 299 3.95 19.78 -18.54
C GLY A 299 4.73 19.77 -17.22
N THR A 300 4.14 19.15 -16.20
CA THR A 300 4.66 19.02 -14.83
C THR A 300 5.40 17.70 -14.58
N ASP A 301 5.54 16.83 -15.59
CA ASP A 301 6.12 15.48 -15.43
C ASP A 301 7.46 15.46 -14.67
N LEU A 302 8.39 16.35 -14.99
CA LEU A 302 9.70 16.42 -14.32
C LEU A 302 9.58 16.71 -12.82
N LEU A 303 8.60 17.51 -12.40
CA LEU A 303 8.38 17.84 -11.00
C LEU A 303 7.78 16.65 -10.25
N GLY A 304 6.71 16.05 -10.80
CA GLY A 304 6.00 14.95 -10.16
C GLY A 304 6.83 13.67 -10.10
N VAL A 305 7.47 13.28 -11.22
CA VAL A 305 8.41 12.14 -11.27
C VAL A 305 9.61 12.43 -10.36
N GLY A 306 10.17 13.65 -10.39
CA GLY A 306 11.30 14.02 -9.57
C GLY A 306 11.03 13.93 -8.06
N LEU A 307 9.90 14.45 -7.59
CA LEU A 307 9.49 14.35 -6.20
C LEU A 307 9.17 12.91 -5.79
N TRP A 308 8.51 12.14 -6.66
CA TRP A 308 8.19 10.75 -6.39
C TRP A 308 9.46 9.89 -6.24
N TYR A 309 10.42 10.03 -7.15
CA TYR A 309 11.71 9.33 -7.04
C TYR A 309 12.55 9.85 -5.86
N ALA A 310 12.54 11.15 -5.57
CA ALA A 310 13.20 11.68 -4.38
C ALA A 310 12.65 11.07 -3.08
N MET A 311 11.32 10.91 -2.97
CA MET A 311 10.65 10.21 -1.87
C MET A 311 11.12 8.75 -1.76
N GLN A 312 11.16 8.01 -2.87
CA GLN A 312 11.68 6.64 -2.89
C GLN A 312 13.14 6.55 -2.43
N GLY A 313 14.02 7.41 -2.95
CA GLY A 313 15.42 7.47 -2.55
C GLY A 313 15.61 7.80 -1.07
N ALA A 314 14.82 8.75 -0.54
CA ALA A 314 14.84 9.11 0.88
C ALA A 314 14.34 7.99 1.80
N LYS A 315 13.36 7.19 1.35
CA LYS A 315 12.84 6.05 2.13
C LYS A 315 13.81 4.88 2.25
N VAL A 316 14.64 4.61 1.23
CA VAL A 316 15.39 3.35 1.11
C VAL A 316 16.89 3.52 1.03
N GLY A 317 17.40 4.51 0.30
CA GLY A 317 18.82 4.61 -0.08
C GLY A 317 19.81 4.96 1.05
N TRP A 318 19.35 4.98 2.30
CA TRP A 318 20.16 5.09 3.51
C TRP A 318 20.55 3.72 4.10
N ILE A 319 19.92 2.63 3.64
CA ILE A 319 20.18 1.25 4.07
C ILE A 319 21.48 0.75 3.43
N THR A 320 22.27 -0.02 4.18
CA THR A 320 23.51 -0.64 3.68
C THR A 320 23.24 -1.97 2.96
N ASP A 321 24.02 -2.27 1.92
CA ASP A 321 23.84 -3.46 1.09
C ASP A 321 23.92 -4.78 1.89
N GLU A 322 24.81 -4.83 2.89
CA GLU A 322 24.99 -6.01 3.74
C GLU A 322 23.83 -6.23 4.72
N ALA A 323 23.02 -5.18 4.99
CA ALA A 323 21.92 -5.21 5.95
C ALA A 323 20.54 -5.17 5.31
N TYR A 324 20.44 -4.93 3.99
CA TYR A 324 19.16 -4.83 3.30
C TYR A 324 18.37 -6.16 3.35
N ASP A 325 17.12 -6.05 3.79
CA ASP A 325 16.06 -7.06 3.76
C ASP A 325 14.76 -6.28 3.49
N PRO A 326 13.90 -6.69 2.56
CA PRO A 326 12.71 -5.94 2.20
C PRO A 326 11.73 -5.75 3.37
N GLN A 327 11.73 -6.64 4.38
CA GLN A 327 10.87 -6.52 5.56
C GLN A 327 11.20 -5.28 6.40
N ILE A 328 12.44 -4.76 6.35
CA ILE A 328 12.85 -3.52 7.03
C ILE A 328 11.96 -2.35 6.60
N LEU A 329 11.60 -2.29 5.30
CA LEU A 329 10.79 -1.21 4.74
C LEU A 329 9.30 -1.35 5.11
N ALA A 330 8.82 -2.58 5.32
CA ALA A 330 7.50 -2.80 5.91
C ALA A 330 7.47 -2.37 7.38
N ASP A 331 8.45 -2.82 8.17
CA ASP A 331 8.50 -2.56 9.60
C ASP A 331 8.73 -1.07 9.93
N ILE A 332 9.63 -0.38 9.22
CA ILE A 332 9.93 1.03 9.49
C ILE A 332 8.79 1.97 9.08
N GLN A 333 8.17 1.74 7.91
CA GLN A 333 7.03 2.55 7.45
C GLN A 333 5.79 2.28 8.29
N ARG A 334 5.48 1.02 8.61
CA ARG A 334 4.39 0.68 9.55
C ARG A 334 4.62 1.34 10.91
N THR A 335 5.82 1.26 11.46
CA THR A 335 6.15 1.91 12.74
C THR A 335 5.90 3.42 12.67
N ALA A 336 6.39 4.10 11.63
CA ALA A 336 6.18 5.52 11.41
C ALA A 336 4.71 5.93 11.20
N ARG A 337 3.86 5.01 10.72
CA ARG A 337 2.43 5.28 10.43
C ARG A 337 1.50 4.90 11.58
N THR A 338 1.76 3.81 12.31
CA THR A 338 0.80 3.22 13.27
C THR A 338 1.18 3.32 14.75
N VAL A 339 2.41 3.75 15.10
CA VAL A 339 2.78 3.94 16.53
C VAL A 339 2.36 5.34 16.97
N CYS A 340 1.28 5.41 17.76
CA CYS A 340 0.68 6.69 18.11
C CYS A 340 1.44 7.51 19.16
N ASN A 341 2.29 6.91 20.00
CA ASN A 341 3.17 7.68 20.88
C ASN A 341 4.39 8.17 20.09
N PRO A 342 4.57 9.49 19.88
CA PRO A 342 5.65 10.00 19.04
C PRO A 342 7.03 9.71 19.60
N ILE A 343 7.18 9.59 20.93
CA ILE A 343 8.47 9.27 21.58
C ILE A 343 8.83 7.78 21.32
N GLU A 344 7.84 6.89 21.39
CA GLU A 344 8.03 5.47 21.05
C GLU A 344 8.29 5.26 19.56
N MET A 345 7.53 5.95 18.71
CA MET A 345 7.67 5.94 17.25
C MET A 345 9.07 6.40 16.84
N GLU A 346 9.50 7.58 17.31
CA GLU A 346 10.81 8.16 17.00
C GLU A 346 11.93 7.22 17.46
N ALA A 347 11.89 6.74 18.71
CA ALA A 347 12.89 5.82 19.24
C ALA A 347 12.95 4.50 18.47
N SER A 348 11.82 3.99 18.00
CA SER A 348 11.73 2.73 17.23
C SER A 348 12.24 2.90 15.80
N VAL A 349 11.83 3.97 15.10
CA VAL A 349 12.33 4.31 13.76
C VAL A 349 13.84 4.58 13.81
N MET A 350 14.31 5.45 14.71
CA MET A 350 15.74 5.77 14.85
C MET A 350 16.56 4.60 15.43
N GLY A 351 15.92 3.60 16.01
CA GLY A 351 16.53 2.31 16.32
C GLY A 351 16.84 1.52 15.04
N MET A 352 15.86 1.36 14.15
CA MET A 352 16.05 0.69 12.86
C MET A 352 17.05 1.43 11.95
N VAL A 353 17.04 2.77 11.93
CA VAL A 353 18.03 3.55 11.16
C VAL A 353 19.46 3.31 11.66
N ARG A 354 19.66 3.13 12.98
CA ARG A 354 20.97 2.77 13.54
C ARG A 354 21.39 1.32 13.30
N GLU A 355 20.44 0.40 13.13
CA GLU A 355 20.71 -1.03 12.97
C GLU A 355 21.05 -1.40 11.52
N PHE A 356 20.34 -0.82 10.55
CA PHE A 356 20.44 -1.20 9.13
C PHE A 356 21.07 -0.12 8.23
N GLY A 357 21.16 1.11 8.74
CA GLY A 357 21.60 2.28 7.99
C GLY A 357 23.11 2.47 7.90
N ILE A 358 23.53 3.37 7.02
CA ILE A 358 24.93 3.75 6.84
C ILE A 358 25.49 4.35 8.14
N ASP A 359 26.69 3.90 8.53
CA ASP A 359 27.41 4.33 9.74
C ASP A 359 27.37 5.85 9.94
N GLY A 360 26.65 6.29 10.98
CA GLY A 360 26.54 7.70 11.37
C GLY A 360 25.35 8.47 10.77
N TYR A 361 24.54 7.88 9.89
CA TYR A 361 23.37 8.56 9.31
C TYR A 361 22.30 8.90 10.37
N ALA A 362 22.04 7.99 11.32
CA ALA A 362 21.12 8.24 12.43
C ALA A 362 21.56 9.41 13.32
N ASP A 363 22.86 9.48 13.65
CA ASP A 363 23.43 10.58 14.44
C ASP A 363 23.37 11.90 13.65
N HIS A 364 23.56 11.86 12.32
CA HIS A 364 23.39 13.01 11.43
C HIS A 364 21.94 13.53 11.43
N LEU A 365 20.93 12.66 11.36
CA LEU A 365 19.53 13.06 11.41
C LEU A 365 19.19 13.77 12.74
N GLU A 366 19.70 13.27 13.86
CA GLU A 366 19.51 13.86 15.19
C GLU A 366 20.24 15.20 15.35
N ASP A 367 21.53 15.27 14.99
CA ASP A 367 22.36 16.49 15.12
C ASP A 367 21.88 17.64 14.22
N ASN A 368 21.22 17.35 13.09
CA ASN A 368 20.70 18.36 12.16
C ASN A 368 19.19 18.64 12.33
N GLY A 369 18.49 17.93 13.21
CA GLY A 369 17.04 18.12 13.44
C GLY A 369 16.16 17.64 12.29
N MET A 370 16.60 16.59 11.59
CA MET A 370 15.97 16.04 10.37
C MET A 370 15.08 14.82 10.62
N VAL A 371 15.06 14.31 11.86
CA VAL A 371 14.30 13.12 12.28
C VAL A 371 12.81 13.21 11.93
N GLU A 372 12.15 14.34 12.23
CA GLU A 372 10.73 14.55 11.93
C GLU A 372 10.44 14.47 10.41
N THR A 373 11.24 15.19 9.61
CA THR A 373 11.11 15.20 8.14
C THR A 373 11.41 13.84 7.50
N PHE A 374 12.35 13.08 8.06
CA PHE A 374 12.59 11.69 7.66
C PHE A 374 11.38 10.79 7.97
N ILE A 375 10.84 10.85 9.20
CA ILE A 375 9.66 10.09 9.61
C ILE A 375 8.43 10.46 8.77
N ASN A 376 8.17 11.75 8.53
CA ASN A 376 7.09 12.20 7.67
C ASN A 376 7.21 11.65 6.24
N THR A 377 8.44 11.57 5.71
CA THR A 377 8.72 10.98 4.39
C THR A 377 8.45 9.47 4.36
N LEU A 378 8.80 8.72 5.42
CA LEU A 378 8.47 7.29 5.55
C LEU A 378 6.95 7.06 5.52
N ARG A 379 6.15 7.97 6.07
CA ARG A 379 4.69 7.83 6.14
C ARG A 379 3.98 7.99 4.80
N MET A 380 4.59 8.69 3.83
CA MET A 380 3.95 8.99 2.54
C MET A 380 3.51 7.73 1.82
N GLU A 381 2.35 7.74 1.16
CA GLU A 381 1.87 6.60 0.36
C GLU A 381 2.41 6.70 -1.08
N PRO A 382 3.24 5.74 -1.56
CA PRO A 382 3.84 5.82 -2.90
C PRO A 382 2.82 6.01 -4.03
N HIS A 383 1.62 5.47 -3.90
CA HIS A 383 0.61 5.56 -4.96
C HIS A 383 -0.11 6.90 -5.07
N TYR A 384 0.01 7.77 -4.06
CA TYR A 384 -0.78 8.99 -3.93
C TYR A 384 -0.74 9.87 -5.20
N ALA A 385 -1.88 10.47 -5.54
CA ALA A 385 -2.12 11.23 -6.77
C ALA A 385 -1.87 10.48 -8.10
N GLY A 386 -1.67 9.16 -8.07
CA GLY A 386 -1.59 8.28 -9.24
C GLY A 386 -0.27 8.38 -10.02
N TRP A 387 0.70 9.17 -9.55
CA TRP A 387 1.97 9.39 -10.23
C TRP A 387 2.81 8.12 -10.38
N MET A 388 2.68 7.19 -9.43
CA MET A 388 3.34 5.89 -9.44
C MET A 388 2.99 5.12 -10.73
N HIS A 389 1.73 4.70 -10.87
CA HIS A 389 1.22 3.95 -12.03
C HIS A 389 1.20 4.78 -13.30
N GLY A 390 0.82 6.06 -13.19
CA GLY A 390 0.68 6.93 -14.33
C GLY A 390 1.99 7.25 -15.05
N ARG A 391 3.09 7.42 -14.29
CA ARG A 391 4.32 8.05 -14.79
C ARG A 391 5.60 7.38 -14.36
N CYS A 392 5.73 7.02 -13.08
CA CYS A 392 6.99 6.57 -12.51
C CYS A 392 7.31 5.10 -12.81
N HIS A 393 6.43 4.41 -13.55
CA HIS A 393 6.51 3.00 -13.87
C HIS A 393 6.90 2.74 -15.33
N GLY A 394 8.20 2.58 -15.56
CA GLY A 394 8.78 2.15 -16.82
C GLY A 394 8.92 0.62 -16.94
N PHE A 395 9.56 0.20 -18.03
CA PHE A 395 9.82 -1.20 -18.37
C PHE A 395 11.33 -1.53 -18.39
N LEU A 396 12.16 -0.80 -17.62
CA LEU A 396 13.60 -1.05 -17.56
C LEU A 396 13.84 -2.42 -16.90
N PRO A 397 14.50 -3.39 -17.58
CA PRO A 397 14.69 -4.73 -17.03
C PRO A 397 15.78 -4.73 -15.94
N ILE A 398 15.42 -5.24 -14.76
CA ILE A 398 16.29 -5.41 -13.60
C ILE A 398 16.64 -6.90 -13.46
N GLU A 399 17.95 -7.21 -13.49
CA GLU A 399 18.55 -8.56 -13.49
C GLU A 399 18.03 -9.57 -14.56
N GLY A 400 17.10 -9.15 -15.41
CA GLY A 400 16.42 -10.00 -16.38
C GLY A 400 15.28 -10.85 -15.80
N VAL A 401 14.82 -10.54 -14.59
CA VAL A 401 13.71 -11.24 -13.90
C VAL A 401 12.53 -10.32 -13.58
N ALA A 402 12.78 -9.03 -13.36
CA ALA A 402 11.78 -7.99 -13.09
C ALA A 402 11.95 -6.78 -14.00
N ILE A 403 11.00 -5.85 -13.93
CA ILE A 403 11.13 -4.48 -14.43
C ILE A 403 11.13 -3.47 -13.27
N ASN A 404 11.58 -2.23 -13.52
CA ASN A 404 11.68 -1.21 -12.47
C ASN A 404 10.32 -0.86 -11.82
N HIS A 405 9.21 -1.05 -12.55
CA HIS A 405 7.84 -1.09 -12.01
C HIS A 405 7.70 -2.00 -10.78
N ASP A 406 8.23 -3.23 -10.84
CA ASP A 406 8.04 -4.23 -9.78
C ASP A 406 8.90 -3.87 -8.56
N ILE A 407 10.11 -3.35 -8.80
CA ILE A 407 11.00 -2.84 -7.74
C ILE A 407 10.37 -1.64 -7.02
N ASN A 408 9.76 -0.72 -7.77
CA ASN A 408 9.10 0.48 -7.22
C ASN A 408 7.97 0.19 -6.22
N HIS A 409 7.39 -1.03 -6.26
CA HIS A 409 6.41 -1.50 -5.28
C HIS A 409 7.02 -1.98 -3.96
N LEU A 410 8.35 -2.01 -3.79
CA LEU A 410 8.98 -2.41 -2.53
C LEU A 410 8.49 -1.57 -1.34
N THR A 411 8.37 -0.25 -1.52
CA THR A 411 7.90 0.66 -0.47
C THR A 411 6.38 0.69 -0.35
N VAL A 412 5.66 0.04 -1.27
CA VAL A 412 4.24 -0.27 -1.11
C VAL A 412 4.11 -1.49 -0.22
N LEU A 413 3.26 -1.35 0.80
CA LEU A 413 2.96 -2.43 1.72
C LEU A 413 1.57 -3.00 1.41
N ASN A 414 1.32 -4.22 1.86
CA ASN A 414 -0.04 -4.74 1.90
C ASN A 414 -0.97 -3.86 2.75
N TRP A 415 -2.28 -4.09 2.63
CA TRP A 415 -3.29 -3.34 3.38
C TRP A 415 -3.01 -3.28 4.90
N ALA A 416 -2.58 -4.41 5.48
CA ALA A 416 -2.21 -4.55 6.89
C ALA A 416 -0.85 -3.92 7.27
N GLN A 417 -0.09 -3.42 6.29
CA GLN A 417 1.25 -2.83 6.41
C GLN A 417 2.30 -3.75 7.02
N THR A 418 2.11 -5.06 6.92
CA THR A 418 2.99 -6.09 7.49
C THR A 418 3.99 -6.66 6.49
N LEU A 419 3.78 -6.49 5.19
CA LEU A 419 4.59 -7.11 4.13
C LEU A 419 4.94 -6.11 3.01
N PRO A 420 6.17 -6.14 2.46
CA PRO A 420 6.65 -5.32 1.34
C PRO A 420 6.37 -5.97 -0.03
N PHE A 421 6.58 -5.22 -1.13
CA PHE A 421 6.36 -5.69 -2.51
C PHE A 421 4.90 -6.09 -2.82
N HIS A 422 3.91 -5.42 -2.24
CA HIS A 422 2.51 -5.66 -2.61
C HIS A 422 2.02 -4.63 -3.63
N ASN A 423 1.00 -4.99 -4.41
CA ASN A 423 0.11 -4.04 -5.06
C ASN A 423 -1.07 -3.76 -4.10
N ASP A 424 -1.25 -2.50 -3.73
CA ASP A 424 -2.12 -2.08 -2.61
C ASP A 424 -3.61 -2.46 -2.80
N PRO A 425 -4.27 -2.26 -3.97
CA PRO A 425 -5.72 -2.48 -4.08
C PRO A 425 -6.18 -3.95 -4.01
N PHE A 426 -5.25 -4.91 -4.12
CA PHE A 426 -5.59 -6.33 -4.26
C PHE A 426 -4.89 -7.26 -3.25
N ASP A 427 -3.89 -6.78 -2.50
CA ASP A 427 -2.98 -7.60 -1.67
C ASP A 427 -2.18 -8.67 -2.46
N TRP A 428 -1.93 -8.42 -3.75
CA TRP A 428 -1.11 -9.31 -4.59
C TRP A 428 0.37 -8.92 -4.46
N PRO A 429 1.27 -9.86 -4.11
CA PRO A 429 2.70 -9.61 -4.13
C PRO A 429 3.21 -9.51 -5.59
N GLN A 430 4.12 -8.56 -5.83
CA GLN A 430 4.85 -8.40 -7.07
C GLN A 430 5.93 -9.49 -7.19
N TRP A 431 5.50 -10.73 -7.46
CA TRP A 431 6.37 -11.91 -7.53
C TRP A 431 7.68 -11.72 -8.31
N PRO A 432 7.74 -11.01 -9.46
CA PRO A 432 9.00 -10.79 -10.18
C PRO A 432 10.07 -10.06 -9.34
N ALA A 433 9.66 -9.12 -8.48
CA ALA A 433 10.58 -8.36 -7.65
C ALA A 433 11.21 -9.22 -6.53
N LEU A 434 10.53 -10.27 -6.08
CA LEU A 434 11.02 -11.23 -5.09
C LEU A 434 12.11 -12.18 -5.65
N ASP A 435 12.26 -12.24 -6.98
CA ASP A 435 13.33 -13.00 -7.66
C ASP A 435 14.57 -12.12 -7.96
N VAL A 436 14.52 -10.80 -7.75
CA VAL A 436 15.68 -9.89 -7.86
C VAL A 436 16.56 -10.02 -6.62
N SER A 437 17.88 -9.96 -6.79
CA SER A 437 18.80 -10.03 -5.66
C SER A 437 18.66 -8.84 -4.71
N ASP A 438 18.81 -9.09 -3.41
CA ASP A 438 18.85 -8.05 -2.36
C ASP A 438 19.79 -6.89 -2.74
N SER A 439 20.97 -7.22 -3.27
CA SER A 439 21.93 -6.26 -3.83
C SER A 439 21.38 -5.46 -5.01
N GLY A 440 20.69 -6.09 -5.97
CA GLY A 440 20.11 -5.40 -7.12
C GLY A 440 18.97 -4.45 -6.73
N VAL A 441 18.20 -4.79 -5.69
CA VAL A 441 17.13 -3.94 -5.16
C VAL A 441 17.71 -2.72 -4.44
N ILE A 442 18.63 -2.90 -3.50
CA ILE A 442 19.19 -1.75 -2.76
C ILE A 442 20.00 -0.82 -3.67
N GLU A 443 20.76 -1.38 -4.62
CA GLU A 443 21.47 -0.64 -5.67
C GLU A 443 20.54 0.22 -6.52
N TYR A 444 19.38 -0.32 -6.92
CA TYR A 444 18.36 0.46 -7.64
C TYR A 444 17.94 1.70 -6.84
N TYR A 445 17.68 1.55 -5.53
CA TYR A 445 17.28 2.68 -4.69
C TYR A 445 18.42 3.67 -4.39
N GLN A 446 19.64 3.17 -4.21
CA GLN A 446 20.84 4.01 -4.06
C GLN A 446 21.18 4.76 -5.36
N SER A 447 20.89 4.19 -6.53
CA SER A 447 21.04 4.88 -7.83
C SER A 447 20.20 6.16 -7.88
N ILE A 448 19.01 6.17 -7.27
CA ILE A 448 18.16 7.36 -7.14
C ILE A 448 18.83 8.42 -6.26
N VAL A 449 19.52 8.01 -5.20
CA VAL A 449 20.22 8.93 -4.29
C VAL A 449 21.47 9.53 -4.93
N VAL A 450 22.21 8.79 -5.77
CA VAL A 450 23.44 9.29 -6.42
C VAL A 450 23.23 9.87 -7.83
N LEU A 451 22.06 9.62 -8.44
CA LEU A 451 21.78 9.74 -9.89
C LEU A 451 22.73 8.88 -10.75
N GLY A 452 22.79 7.59 -10.42
CA GLY A 452 23.66 6.59 -11.05
C GLY A 452 22.93 5.66 -12.03
N ASP A 453 23.45 4.45 -12.24
CA ASP A 453 22.85 3.43 -13.11
C ASP A 453 21.90 2.55 -12.28
N PRO A 454 20.58 2.51 -12.56
CA PRO A 454 19.61 1.71 -11.79
C PRO A 454 19.84 0.19 -11.82
N ARG A 455 20.87 -0.30 -12.51
CA ARG A 455 21.23 -1.72 -12.61
C ARG A 455 22.49 -2.10 -11.82
N GLY A 456 23.10 -1.18 -11.08
CA GLY A 456 24.16 -1.46 -10.07
C GLY A 456 25.40 -0.55 -10.09
N ASP A 457 26.29 -0.79 -9.12
CA ASP A 457 27.57 -0.09 -8.85
C ASP A 457 27.42 1.37 -8.34
N ASN A 458 26.49 1.64 -7.40
CA ASN A 458 26.10 3.01 -7.01
C ASN A 458 26.70 3.56 -5.69
N MET A 459 26.94 2.77 -4.63
CA MET A 459 27.48 3.26 -3.33
C MET A 459 28.56 2.39 -2.66
#